data_AF-A0A9D6J4S0-F1
#
_entry.id   AF-A0A9D6J4S0-F1
#
_cell.length_a   1.000
_cell.length_b   1.000
_cell.length_c   1.000
_cell.angle_alpha   90.00
_cell.angle_beta   90.00
_cell.angle_gamma   90.00
#
_symmetry.space_group_name_H-M   'P 1'
#
loop_
_entity.id
_entity.type
_entity.pdbx_description
1 polymer ?
#
loop_
_entity_poly.entity_id
_entity_poly.type
_entity_poly.pdbx_seq_one_letter_code
_entity_poly.pdbx_strand_id
1 'polypeptide(L)'
;MIGLPGETEKTIRKTWNFSKRVKADFLQFSLSTPYPGTELYEYAKKNDWIEGRNWNEFNADAQAAMRTDELSVEVLEKWVKTLNFRRFGLQLIRNPWNCLKMYTRKALQSPRKILNVFKALGDF
;
A
#
# COMPACT_ATOMS: atom_id res chain seq x y z
N MET A 1 -5.26 -0.33 -5.64
CA MET A 1 -5.32 1.11 -5.36
C MET A 1 -6.28 1.33 -4.19
N ILE A 2 -5.99 2.29 -3.33
CA ILE A 2 -6.81 2.77 -2.20
C ILE A 2 -6.70 4.31 -2.16
N GLY A 3 -7.79 5.02 -1.93
CA GLY A 3 -7.84 6.48 -1.79
C GLY A 3 -8.43 7.24 -2.97
N LEU A 4 -9.15 6.56 -3.86
CA LEU A 4 -9.81 7.25 -4.99
C LEU A 4 -10.99 8.13 -4.53
N PRO A 5 -11.37 9.16 -5.29
CA PRO A 5 -12.54 9.99 -4.97
C PRO A 5 -13.80 9.14 -4.74
N GLY A 6 -14.52 9.39 -3.65
CA GLY A 6 -15.71 8.62 -3.24
C GLY A 6 -15.42 7.26 -2.60
N GLU A 7 -14.15 6.91 -2.36
CA GLU A 7 -13.78 5.70 -1.64
C GLU A 7 -14.01 5.87 -0.12
N THR A 8 -14.58 4.85 0.51
CA THR A 8 -14.87 4.82 1.96
C THR A 8 -14.19 3.63 2.61
N GLU A 9 -14.10 3.60 3.95
CA GLU A 9 -13.60 2.39 4.64
C GLU A 9 -14.43 1.13 4.30
N LYS A 10 -15.72 1.31 4.04
CA LYS A 10 -16.62 0.21 3.65
C LYS A 10 -16.20 -0.37 2.30
N THR A 11 -15.88 0.46 1.31
CA THR A 11 -15.41 0.00 0.00
C THR A 11 -14.00 -0.58 0.08
N ILE A 12 -13.10 -0.01 0.90
CA ILE A 12 -11.77 -0.59 1.18
C ILE A 12 -11.90 -2.03 1.73
N ARG A 13 -12.83 -2.26 2.67
CA ARG A 13 -13.11 -3.61 3.20
C ARG A 13 -13.69 -4.54 2.13
N LYS A 14 -14.50 -4.04 1.20
CA LYS A 14 -14.96 -4.82 0.04
C LYS A 14 -13.78 -5.21 -0.85
N THR A 15 -12.85 -4.29 -1.11
CA THR A 15 -11.61 -4.54 -1.88
C THR A 15 -10.74 -5.61 -1.21
N TRP A 16 -10.57 -5.59 0.11
CA TRP A 16 -9.91 -6.66 0.86
C TRP A 16 -10.63 -8.02 0.73
N ASN A 17 -11.96 -8.02 0.83
CA ASN A 17 -12.72 -9.25 0.68
C ASN A 17 -12.65 -9.80 -0.74
N PHE A 18 -12.60 -8.94 -1.75
CA PHE A 18 -12.39 -9.32 -3.14
C PHE A 18 -10.99 -9.90 -3.35
N SER A 19 -9.93 -9.27 -2.83
CA SER A 19 -8.56 -9.75 -3.00
C SER A 19 -8.35 -11.18 -2.46
N LYS A 20 -9.03 -11.53 -1.36
CA LYS A 20 -9.04 -12.90 -0.84
C LYS A 20 -9.62 -13.89 -1.86
N ARG A 21 -10.62 -13.52 -2.66
CA ARG A 21 -11.27 -14.41 -3.64
C ARG A 21 -10.47 -14.58 -4.93
N VAL A 22 -9.76 -13.53 -5.37
CA VAL A 22 -8.97 -13.55 -6.61
C VAL A 22 -7.84 -14.60 -6.58
N LYS A 23 -7.35 -14.96 -5.37
CA LYS A 23 -6.24 -15.92 -5.18
C LYS A 23 -4.99 -15.56 -6.02
N ALA A 24 -4.70 -14.27 -6.18
CA ALA A 24 -3.52 -13.82 -6.90
C ALA A 24 -2.22 -14.33 -6.25
N ASP A 25 -1.24 -14.72 -7.08
CA ASP A 25 0.10 -15.10 -6.63
C ASP A 25 0.83 -13.94 -5.94
N PHE A 26 0.65 -12.74 -6.49
CA PHE A 26 1.14 -11.48 -5.92
C PHE A 26 0.01 -10.47 -5.79
N LEU A 27 0.00 -9.78 -4.67
CA LEU A 27 -0.95 -8.73 -4.34
C LEU A 27 -0.16 -7.58 -3.71
N GLN A 28 -0.54 -6.35 -4.01
CA GLN A 28 -0.02 -5.13 -3.40
C GLN A 28 -1.18 -4.14 -3.31
N PHE A 29 -1.26 -3.44 -2.19
CA PHE A 29 -2.13 -2.28 -2.04
C PHE A 29 -1.26 -1.04 -2.06
N SER A 30 -1.64 -0.09 -2.90
CA SER A 30 -0.97 1.21 -3.06
C SER A 30 -1.99 2.32 -2.87
N LEU A 31 -1.51 3.47 -2.42
CA LEU A 31 -2.24 4.72 -2.33
C LEU A 31 -2.41 5.31 -3.73
N SER A 32 -3.55 5.95 -3.98
CA SER A 32 -3.76 6.74 -5.19
C SER A 32 -2.96 8.02 -5.13
N THR A 33 -2.18 8.28 -6.18
CA THR A 33 -1.34 9.47 -6.30
C THR A 33 -1.86 10.35 -7.43
N PRO A 34 -2.24 11.61 -7.16
CA PRO A 34 -2.67 12.56 -8.18
C PRO A 34 -1.43 13.09 -8.91
N TYR A 35 -0.99 12.44 -9.98
CA TYR A 35 0.18 12.94 -10.73
C TYR A 35 -0.16 14.19 -11.55
N PRO A 36 0.69 15.24 -11.57
CA PRO A 36 0.47 16.44 -12.38
C PRO A 36 0.14 16.10 -13.84
N GLY A 37 -0.91 16.73 -14.39
CA GLY A 37 -1.42 16.47 -15.74
C GLY A 37 -2.41 15.31 -15.86
N THR A 38 -2.75 14.62 -14.76
CA THR A 38 -3.85 13.63 -14.74
C THR A 38 -5.17 14.27 -14.34
N GLU A 39 -6.28 13.67 -14.76
CA GLU A 39 -7.62 14.08 -14.33
C GLU A 39 -7.76 14.05 -12.80
N LEU A 40 -7.17 13.05 -12.14
CA LEU A 40 -7.15 12.94 -10.69
C LEU A 40 -6.44 14.13 -10.02
N TYR A 41 -5.36 14.63 -10.64
CA TYR A 41 -4.65 15.79 -10.14
C TYR A 41 -5.47 17.07 -10.27
N GLU A 42 -6.09 17.31 -11.42
CA GLU A 42 -6.97 18.47 -11.59
C GLU A 42 -8.16 18.42 -10.63
N TYR A 43 -8.72 17.23 -10.41
CA TYR A 43 -9.79 17.02 -9.44
C TYR A 43 -9.32 17.28 -8.00
N ALA A 44 -8.21 16.68 -7.58
CA ALA A 44 -7.66 16.86 -6.24
C ALA A 44 -7.23 18.32 -5.97
N LYS A 45 -6.68 18.99 -6.99
CA LYS A 45 -6.30 20.40 -6.92
C LYS A 45 -7.52 21.31 -6.78
N LYS A 46 -8.59 21.05 -7.54
CA LYS A 46 -9.85 21.82 -7.46
C LYS A 46 -10.51 21.72 -6.09
N ASN A 47 -10.38 20.58 -5.41
CA ASN A 47 -10.99 20.32 -4.10
C ASN A 47 -10.05 20.58 -2.92
N ASP A 48 -8.85 21.12 -3.16
CA ASP A 48 -7.83 21.37 -2.13
C ASP A 48 -7.47 20.11 -1.31
N TRP A 49 -7.31 18.98 -2.00
CA TRP A 49 -7.03 17.68 -1.40
C TRP A 49 -5.53 17.34 -1.35
N ILE A 50 -4.69 18.02 -2.12
CA ILE A 50 -3.26 17.70 -2.24
C ILE A 50 -2.51 18.22 -1.00
N GLU A 51 -2.02 17.31 -0.17
CA GLU A 51 -1.33 17.65 1.09
C GLU A 51 0.17 17.34 1.04
N GLY A 52 0.60 16.42 0.18
CA GLY A 52 2.02 16.10 0.01
C GLY A 52 2.72 17.13 -0.88
N ARG A 53 3.61 17.93 -0.29
CA ARG A 53 4.25 19.07 -0.97
C ARG A 53 5.52 18.72 -1.75
N ASN A 54 6.14 17.56 -1.49
CA ASN A 54 7.37 17.16 -2.16
C ASN A 54 7.17 15.95 -3.06
N TRP A 55 7.07 16.18 -4.37
CA TRP A 55 6.90 15.12 -5.36
C TRP A 55 8.07 14.12 -5.38
N ASN A 56 9.26 14.53 -4.95
CA ASN A 56 10.46 13.70 -4.92
C ASN A 56 10.48 12.71 -3.75
N GLU A 57 9.58 12.86 -2.77
CA GLU A 57 9.48 11.98 -1.60
C GLU A 57 8.27 11.04 -1.67
N PHE A 58 7.49 11.09 -2.76
CA PHE A 58 6.28 10.29 -2.86
C PHE A 58 6.57 8.80 -2.90
N ASN A 59 6.03 8.10 -1.92
CA ASN A 59 6.02 6.65 -1.84
C ASN A 59 4.58 6.15 -1.76
N ALA A 60 4.02 5.72 -2.90
CA ALA A 60 2.64 5.22 -2.96
C ALA A 60 2.39 3.97 -2.08
N ASP A 61 3.44 3.33 -1.57
CA ASP A 61 3.31 2.20 -0.64
C ASP A 61 3.14 2.64 0.83
N ALA A 62 3.43 3.89 1.16
CA ALA A 62 3.52 4.34 2.56
C ALA A 62 3.01 5.76 2.84
N GLN A 63 3.08 6.68 1.88
CA GLN A 63 2.80 8.10 2.08
C GLN A 63 1.72 8.58 1.10
N ALA A 64 0.61 9.11 1.62
CA ALA A 64 -0.47 9.58 0.76
C ALA A 64 -0.18 11.01 0.28
N ALA A 65 -0.48 11.25 -0.99
CA ALA A 65 -0.31 12.55 -1.63
C ALA A 65 -1.49 13.50 -1.44
N MET A 66 -2.65 12.92 -1.19
CA MET A 66 -3.90 13.64 -1.07
C MET A 66 -4.81 12.94 -0.08
N ARG A 67 -5.69 13.73 0.53
CA ARG A 67 -6.90 13.22 1.19
C ARG A 67 -8.05 13.08 0.18
N THR A 68 -9.19 12.64 0.68
CA THR A 68 -10.49 12.72 0.00
C THR A 68 -11.47 13.46 0.91
N ASP A 69 -12.74 13.56 0.52
CA ASP A 69 -13.77 14.10 1.42
C ASP A 69 -14.06 13.12 2.58
N GLU A 70 -13.93 11.82 2.34
CA GLU A 70 -14.30 10.78 3.29
C GLU A 70 -13.13 10.28 4.15
N LEU A 71 -11.90 10.35 3.63
CA LEU A 71 -10.72 9.72 4.24
C LEU A 71 -9.55 10.70 4.28
N SER A 72 -8.99 10.90 5.47
CA SER A 72 -7.75 11.65 5.68
C SER A 72 -6.53 10.86 5.22
N VAL A 73 -5.41 11.55 5.01
CA VAL A 73 -4.11 10.94 4.66
C VAL A 73 -3.71 9.87 5.67
N GLU A 74 -3.85 10.13 6.96
CA GLU A 74 -3.46 9.20 8.03
C GLU A 74 -4.32 7.92 8.01
N VAL A 75 -5.61 8.06 7.72
CA VAL A 75 -6.53 6.93 7.60
C VAL A 75 -6.16 6.08 6.39
N LEU A 76 -5.86 6.71 5.24
CA LEU A 76 -5.44 6.02 4.02
C LEU A 76 -4.14 5.24 4.23
N GLU A 77 -3.13 5.87 4.82
CA GLU A 77 -1.84 5.25 5.12
C GLU A 77 -2.00 4.07 6.09
N LYS A 78 -2.80 4.25 7.15
CA LYS A 78 -3.13 3.17 8.10
C LYS A 78 -3.78 1.98 7.39
N TRP A 79 -4.72 2.24 6.48
CA TRP A 79 -5.38 1.18 5.71
C TRP A 79 -4.40 0.44 4.81
N VAL A 80 -3.58 1.15 4.02
CA VAL A 80 -2.61 0.51 3.13
C VAL A 80 -1.57 -0.29 3.90
N LYS A 81 -1.05 0.23 5.02
CA LYS A 81 -0.16 -0.51 5.93
C LYS A 81 -0.84 -1.78 6.46
N THR A 82 -2.07 -1.67 6.94
CA THR A 82 -2.85 -2.81 7.46
C THR A 82 -3.09 -3.88 6.40
N LEU A 83 -3.49 -3.49 5.20
CA LEU A 83 -3.78 -4.41 4.10
C LEU A 83 -2.50 -5.09 3.58
N ASN A 84 -1.41 -4.35 3.47
CA ASN A 84 -0.11 -4.89 3.07
C ASN A 84 0.46 -5.87 4.12
N PHE A 85 0.22 -5.63 5.42
CA PHE A 85 0.56 -6.60 6.46
C PHE A 85 -0.31 -7.86 6.38
N ARG A 86 -1.64 -7.70 6.26
CA ARG A 86 -2.57 -8.83 6.16
C ARG A 86 -2.35 -9.68 4.92
N ARG A 87 -2.03 -9.07 3.76
CA ARG A 87 -1.72 -9.84 2.54
C ARG A 87 -0.44 -10.65 2.69
N PHE A 88 0.53 -10.20 3.48
CA PHE A 88 1.78 -10.91 3.68
C PHE A 88 1.50 -12.24 4.39
N GLY A 89 0.72 -12.22 5.48
CA GLY A 89 0.26 -13.46 6.12
C GLY A 89 -0.55 -14.34 5.18
N LEU A 90 -1.45 -13.76 4.37
CA LEU A 90 -2.24 -14.51 3.40
C LEU A 90 -1.38 -15.18 2.31
N GLN A 91 -0.33 -14.52 1.81
CA GLN A 91 0.60 -15.06 0.82
C GLN A 91 1.44 -16.20 1.40
N LEU A 92 1.92 -16.07 2.64
CA LEU A 92 2.66 -17.14 3.32
C LEU A 92 1.83 -18.41 3.46
N ILE A 93 0.55 -18.29 3.84
CA ILE A 93 -0.34 -19.44 4.00
C ILE A 93 -0.66 -20.08 2.64
N ARG A 94 -0.86 -19.26 1.60
CA ARG A 94 -1.28 -19.74 0.28
C ARG A 94 -0.16 -20.32 -0.55
N ASN A 95 1.04 -19.75 -0.44
CA ASN A 95 2.16 -20.09 -1.32
C ASN A 95 3.48 -20.17 -0.55
N PRO A 96 3.57 -21.03 0.49
CA PRO A 96 4.70 -21.05 1.43
C PRO A 96 6.04 -21.31 0.71
N TRP A 97 6.04 -22.20 -0.28
CA TRP A 97 7.24 -22.52 -1.07
C TRP A 97 7.71 -21.34 -1.92
N ASN A 98 6.80 -20.63 -2.58
CA ASN A 98 7.15 -19.46 -3.39
C ASN A 98 7.63 -18.30 -2.52
N CYS A 99 6.99 -18.09 -1.35
CA CYS A 99 7.49 -17.14 -0.37
C CYS A 99 8.89 -17.51 0.10
N LEU A 100 9.13 -18.76 0.51
CA LEU A 100 10.45 -19.23 0.93
C LEU A 100 11.51 -19.00 -0.16
N LYS A 101 11.22 -19.38 -1.41
CA LYS A 101 12.12 -19.14 -2.56
C LYS A 101 12.38 -17.65 -2.81
N MET A 102 11.35 -16.81 -2.71
CA MET A 102 11.51 -15.36 -2.91
C MET A 102 12.37 -14.74 -1.82
N TYR A 103 12.12 -15.06 -0.54
CA TYR A 103 12.87 -14.48 0.57
C TYR A 103 14.29 -15.00 0.65
N THR A 104 14.53 -16.29 0.39
CA THR A 104 15.88 -16.85 0.28
C THR A 104 16.66 -16.20 -0.87
N ARG A 105 16.04 -16.00 -2.04
CA ARG A 105 16.67 -15.27 -3.16
C ARG A 105 17.00 -13.82 -2.78
N LYS A 106 16.08 -13.10 -2.13
CA LYS A 106 16.35 -11.74 -1.62
C LYS A 106 17.47 -11.72 -0.58
N ALA A 107 17.57 -12.75 0.26
CA ALA A 107 18.64 -12.91 1.26
C ALA A 107 20.01 -12.99 0.59
N LEU A 108 20.11 -13.85 -0.42
CA LEU A 108 21.34 -14.07 -1.17
C LEU A 108 21.76 -12.81 -1.95
N GLN A 109 20.80 -12.09 -2.52
CA GLN A 109 21.07 -10.86 -3.29
C GLN A 109 21.38 -9.64 -2.41
N SER A 110 20.90 -9.58 -1.18
CA SER A 110 21.10 -8.42 -0.29
C SER A 110 21.06 -8.82 1.19
N PRO A 111 22.10 -9.50 1.70
CA PRO A 111 22.14 -10.01 3.08
C PRO A 111 21.92 -8.90 4.12
N ARG A 112 22.48 -7.70 3.87
CA ARG A 112 22.33 -6.52 4.74
C ARG A 112 20.90 -6.01 4.84
N LYS A 113 20.09 -6.10 3.77
CA LYS A 113 18.68 -5.65 3.79
C LYS A 113 17.80 -6.58 4.63
N ILE A 114 18.11 -7.88 4.66
CA ILE A 114 17.39 -8.84 5.49
C ILE A 114 17.63 -8.60 6.97
N LEU A 115 18.86 -8.29 7.38
CA LEU A 115 19.17 -7.89 8.75
C LEU A 115 18.31 -6.70 9.21
N ASN A 116 18.09 -5.71 8.33
CA ASN A 116 17.23 -4.56 8.64
C ASN A 116 15.75 -4.93 8.77
N VAL A 117 15.25 -5.89 7.98
CA VAL A 117 13.87 -6.40 8.09
C VAL A 117 13.66 -7.12 9.43
N PHE A 118 14.63 -7.94 9.86
CA PHE A 118 14.55 -8.59 11.17
C PHE A 118 14.63 -7.60 12.33
N LYS A 119 15.44 -6.54 12.21
CA LYS A 119 15.48 -5.44 13.19
C LYS A 119 14.12 -4.74 13.30
N ALA A 120 13.55 -4.36 12.16
CA ALA A 120 12.25 -3.68 12.11
C ALA A 120 11.07 -4.54 12.58
N LEU A 121 11.21 -5.88 12.61
CA LEU A 121 10.21 -6.79 13.18
C LEU A 121 10.34 -6.97 14.70
N GLY A 122 11.51 -6.68 15.28
CA GLY A 122 11.75 -6.72 16.73
C GLY A 122 11.36 -5.43 17.46
N ASP A 123 11.15 -4.34 16.72
CA ASP A 123 10.74 -3.03 17.24
C ASP A 123 9.20 -2.85 17.29
N PHE A 124 8.42 -3.94 17.19
CA PHE A 124 6.96 -3.96 17.30
C PHE A 124 6.47 -4.74 18.53
#